data_AF-A0A527GUC9-F1
#
_entry.id   AF-A0A527GUC9-F1
#
_cell.length_a   1.000
_cell.length_b   1.000
_cell.length_c   1.000
_cell.angle_alpha   90.00
_cell.angle_beta   90.00
_cell.angle_gamma   90.00
#
_symmetry.space_group_name_H-M   'P 1'
#
loop_
_entity.id
_entity.type
_entity.pdbx_description
1 polymer ?
#
loop_
_entity_poly.entity_id
_entity_poly.type
_entity_poly.pdbx_seq_one_letter_code
_entity_poly.pdbx_strand_id
1 'polypeptide(L)'
;ATFDMQQADLTGETIDDGADIALFADRIRARLGEGAVLRPVAVESHLPERAVATIPFTEAPRRTTPPKKPGRLQAPQTIFPPERPIRLFRSPEPIDVPATEMPEGPPLHFRWRRALYRVTRAEGPERIAAEWWREAPSDEAASTRDYFRIEDADGRRYWLYRQGLYGNTQVPPRWFMHGVFA
;
A
#
# COMPACT_ATOMS: atom_id res chain seq x y z
N ALA A 1 28.95 -30.20 11.31
CA ALA A 1 28.38 -30.48 10.00
C ALA A 1 27.35 -29.40 9.70
N THR A 2 27.53 -28.65 8.62
CA THR A 2 26.57 -27.64 8.16
C THR A 2 25.40 -28.39 7.53
N PHE A 3 24.22 -28.37 8.15
CA PHE A 3 23.03 -28.98 7.56
C PHE A 3 22.54 -28.11 6.41
N ASP A 4 22.46 -28.69 5.21
CA ASP A 4 21.91 -28.04 4.03
C ASP A 4 20.38 -28.05 4.16
N MET A 5 19.76 -26.88 4.28
CA MET A 5 18.30 -26.72 4.44
C MET A 5 17.60 -26.71 3.08
N GLN A 6 17.73 -27.80 2.32
CA GLN A 6 16.88 -28.03 1.15
C GLN A 6 15.99 -29.24 1.42
N GLN A 7 14.68 -28.99 1.52
CA GLN A 7 13.68 -30.04 1.63
C GLN A 7 13.36 -30.52 0.21
N ALA A 8 13.75 -31.74 -0.12
CA ALA A 8 13.33 -32.41 -1.36
C ALA A 8 11.83 -32.76 -1.30
N ASP A 9 11.20 -32.96 -2.46
CA ASP A 9 9.85 -33.50 -2.53
C ASP A 9 9.79 -34.92 -1.93
N LEU A 10 8.59 -35.43 -1.65
CA LEU A 10 8.33 -36.74 -1.05
C LEU A 10 8.95 -37.91 -1.83
N THR A 11 9.35 -37.69 -3.09
CA THR A 11 10.06 -38.65 -3.96
C THR A 11 11.58 -38.60 -3.83
N GLY A 12 12.15 -37.63 -3.10
CA GLY A 12 13.59 -37.43 -2.94
C GLY A 12 14.26 -36.70 -4.11
N GLU A 13 13.50 -36.26 -5.11
CA GLU A 13 14.02 -35.40 -6.17
C GLU A 13 14.09 -33.94 -5.69
N THR A 14 15.26 -33.32 -5.87
CA THR A 14 15.40 -31.87 -5.76
C THR A 14 14.81 -31.27 -7.04
N ILE A 15 13.51 -31.00 -7.03
CA ILE A 15 12.86 -30.22 -8.07
C ILE A 15 13.48 -28.82 -8.03
N ASP A 16 14.06 -28.38 -9.16
CA ASP A 16 14.46 -26.99 -9.29
C ASP A 16 13.18 -26.16 -9.49
N ASP A 17 12.45 -25.93 -8.39
CA ASP A 17 11.21 -25.15 -8.35
C ASP A 17 11.38 -23.78 -9.04
N GLY A 18 12.59 -23.23 -8.98
CA GLY A 18 12.95 -21.98 -9.64
C GLY A 18 12.92 -22.08 -11.16
N ALA A 19 13.44 -23.16 -11.73
CA ALA A 19 13.41 -23.42 -13.17
C ALA A 19 11.98 -23.70 -13.66
N ASP A 20 11.18 -24.44 -12.91
CA ASP A 20 9.80 -24.78 -13.29
C ASP A 20 8.89 -23.54 -13.30
N ILE A 21 9.01 -22.67 -12.30
CA ILE A 21 8.28 -21.39 -12.26
C ILE A 21 8.71 -20.48 -13.42
N ALA A 22 10.01 -20.45 -13.76
CA ALA A 22 10.49 -19.66 -14.89
C ALA A 22 9.92 -20.18 -16.22
N LEU A 23 9.92 -21.49 -16.43
CA LEU A 23 9.37 -22.12 -17.63
C LEU A 23 7.86 -21.90 -17.76
N PHE A 24 7.13 -21.95 -16.64
CA PHE A 24 5.72 -21.59 -16.60
C PHE A 24 5.50 -20.12 -16.98
N ALA A 25 6.26 -19.20 -16.38
CA ALA A 25 6.16 -17.77 -16.68
C ALA A 25 6.44 -17.46 -18.16
N ASP A 26 7.43 -18.12 -18.75
CA ASP A 26 7.76 -17.97 -20.17
C ASP A 26 6.63 -18.45 -21.09
N ARG A 27 5.99 -19.59 -20.76
CA ARG A 27 4.84 -20.09 -21.54
C ARG A 27 3.65 -19.14 -21.48
N ILE A 28 3.34 -18.60 -20.30
CA ILE A 28 2.25 -17.65 -20.13
C ILE A 28 2.54 -16.35 -20.90
N ARG A 29 3.76 -15.83 -20.81
CA ARG A 29 4.17 -14.62 -21.53
C ARG A 29 4.15 -14.80 -23.04
N ALA A 30 4.63 -15.94 -23.55
CA ALA A 30 4.60 -16.24 -24.98
C ALA A 30 3.16 -16.26 -25.55
N ARG A 31 2.16 -16.58 -24.72
CA ARG A 31 0.75 -16.65 -25.14
C ARG A 31 -0.05 -15.38 -24.84
N LEU A 32 0.20 -14.71 -23.73
CA LEU A 32 -0.60 -13.60 -23.20
C LEU A 32 0.13 -12.25 -23.20
N GLY A 33 1.41 -12.22 -23.58
CA GLY A 33 2.26 -11.04 -23.62
C GLY A 33 3.06 -10.79 -22.33
N GLU A 34 3.97 -9.84 -22.39
CA GLU A 34 4.92 -9.49 -21.31
C GLU A 34 4.25 -9.07 -20.00
N GLY A 35 3.07 -8.45 -20.08
CA GLY A 35 2.31 -7.97 -18.92
C GLY A 35 1.50 -9.04 -18.18
N ALA A 36 1.52 -10.29 -18.62
CA ALA A 36 0.68 -11.34 -18.06
C ALA A 36 1.20 -11.90 -16.72
N VAL A 37 2.52 -11.85 -16.49
CA VAL A 37 3.16 -12.31 -15.26
C VAL A 37 4.03 -11.19 -14.70
N LEU A 38 3.57 -10.62 -13.60
CA LEU A 38 4.19 -9.47 -12.95
C LEU A 38 4.68 -9.86 -11.55
N ARG A 39 5.73 -9.18 -11.11
CA ARG A 39 6.29 -9.33 -9.77
C ARG A 39 6.26 -7.99 -9.03
N PRO A 40 5.72 -7.94 -7.80
CA PRO A 40 5.83 -6.75 -6.97
C PRO A 40 7.27 -6.59 -6.48
N VAL A 41 7.78 -5.37 -6.58
CA VAL A 41 9.08 -4.96 -6.03
C VAL A 41 8.89 -3.75 -5.13
N ALA A 42 9.58 -3.75 -4.00
CA ALA A 42 9.62 -2.59 -3.11
C ALA A 42 10.36 -1.45 -3.80
N VAL A 43 9.82 -0.24 -3.68
CA VAL A 43 10.39 0.99 -4.21
C VAL A 43 10.62 1.92 -3.03
N GLU A 44 11.73 2.66 -3.07
CA GLU A 44 12.06 3.66 -2.05
C GLU A 44 11.17 4.90 -2.20
N SER A 45 9.91 4.74 -1.78
CA SER A 45 8.90 5.77 -1.75
C SER A 45 8.10 5.65 -0.47
N HIS A 46 7.88 6.78 0.20
CA HIS A 46 7.03 6.84 1.38
C HIS A 46 5.54 7.06 1.04
N LEU A 47 5.23 7.31 -0.23
CA LEU A 47 3.84 7.37 -0.70
C LEU A 47 3.29 5.95 -0.90
N PRO A 48 2.15 5.59 -0.28
CA PRO A 48 1.62 4.22 -0.33
C PRO A 48 1.42 3.67 -1.75
N GLU A 49 0.94 4.50 -2.67
CA GLU A 49 0.70 4.14 -4.07
C GLU A 49 1.98 3.89 -4.88
N ARG A 50 3.14 4.35 -4.39
CA ARG A 50 4.44 4.29 -5.07
C ARG A 50 5.45 3.38 -4.35
N ALA A 51 5.15 2.96 -3.12
CA ALA A 51 6.00 2.07 -2.33
C ALA A 51 6.18 0.67 -2.96
N VAL A 52 5.31 0.30 -3.91
CA VAL A 52 5.40 -0.97 -4.65
C VAL A 52 5.21 -0.71 -6.14
N ALA A 53 6.15 -1.20 -6.95
CA ALA A 53 6.00 -1.28 -8.40
C ALA A 53 5.78 -2.73 -8.82
N THR A 54 5.10 -2.93 -9.95
CA THR A 54 4.97 -4.23 -10.60
C THR A 54 5.80 -4.24 -11.86
N ILE A 55 6.80 -5.12 -11.93
CA ILE A 55 7.67 -5.29 -13.11
C ILE A 55 7.45 -6.66 -13.75
N PRO A 56 7.71 -6.85 -15.05
CA PRO A 56 7.68 -8.16 -15.68
C PRO A 56 8.53 -9.18 -14.92
N PHE A 57 8.05 -10.42 -14.82
CA PHE A 57 8.70 -11.47 -14.03
C PHE A 57 10.16 -11.74 -14.46
N THR A 58 10.46 -11.60 -15.74
CA THR A 58 11.80 -11.81 -16.33
C THR A 58 12.80 -10.72 -15.98
N GLU A 59 12.34 -9.48 -15.88
CA GLU A 59 13.18 -8.33 -15.50
C GLU A 59 13.40 -8.26 -13.99
N ALA A 60 12.57 -8.97 -13.22
CA ALA A 60 12.69 -8.97 -11.78
C ALA A 60 14.00 -9.65 -11.35
N PRO A 61 14.78 -9.02 -10.44
CA PRO A 61 16.03 -9.59 -10.00
C PRO A 61 15.81 -11.00 -9.46
N ARG A 62 16.44 -11.98 -10.12
CA ARG A 62 16.46 -13.37 -9.66
C ARG A 62 17.20 -13.36 -8.32
N ARG A 63 16.51 -13.80 -7.27
CA ARG A 63 17.11 -13.90 -5.94
C ARG A 63 18.04 -15.11 -5.97
N THR A 64 19.32 -14.87 -6.30
CA THR A 64 20.36 -15.91 -6.34
C THR A 64 20.85 -16.31 -4.96
N THR A 65 20.45 -15.57 -3.92
CA THR A 65 20.77 -15.87 -2.53
C THR A 65 19.49 -15.95 -1.69
N PRO A 66 19.44 -16.85 -0.69
CA PRO A 66 18.40 -16.83 0.32
C PRO A 66 18.33 -15.44 0.95
N PRO A 67 17.16 -14.99 1.43
CA PRO A 67 17.04 -13.64 1.95
C PRO A 67 18.00 -13.56 3.13
N LYS A 68 19.06 -12.76 3.00
CA LYS A 68 19.96 -12.47 4.10
C LYS A 68 19.02 -12.01 5.22
N LYS A 69 19.01 -12.71 6.36
CA LYS A 69 18.27 -12.26 7.56
C LYS A 69 18.50 -10.76 7.62
N PRO A 70 17.43 -9.93 7.59
CA PRO A 70 17.61 -8.49 7.52
C PRO A 70 18.66 -8.15 8.56
N GLY A 71 19.79 -7.58 8.12
CA GLY A 71 20.78 -7.07 9.06
C GLY A 71 20.02 -6.21 10.06
N ARG A 72 20.43 -6.20 11.32
CA ARG A 72 19.79 -5.41 12.40
C ARG A 72 19.87 -3.89 12.15
N LEU A 73 19.53 -3.39 10.97
CA LEU A 73 18.80 -2.15 10.84
C LEU A 73 17.39 -2.50 11.29
N GLN A 74 17.19 -2.52 12.62
CA GLN A 74 15.85 -2.50 13.19
C GLN A 74 15.19 -1.27 12.57
N ALA A 75 14.21 -1.48 11.68
CA ALA A 75 13.18 -0.46 11.50
C ALA A 75 12.77 -0.05 12.92
N PRO A 76 12.71 1.26 13.24
CA PRO A 76 12.40 1.69 14.60
C PRO A 76 11.17 0.90 15.03
N GLN A 77 11.37 0.02 16.03
CA GLN A 77 10.31 -0.85 16.49
C GLN A 77 9.38 0.03 17.30
N THR A 78 8.54 0.79 16.60
CA THR A 78 7.36 1.33 17.22
C THR A 78 6.57 0.12 17.70
N ILE A 79 6.12 0.16 18.95
CA ILE A 79 5.37 -0.95 19.59
C ILE A 79 4.13 -1.32 18.74
N PHE A 80 3.69 -0.40 17.89
CA PHE A 80 2.66 -0.59 16.87
C PHE A 80 3.17 -0.04 15.53
N PRO A 81 3.65 -0.89 14.59
CA PRO A 81 3.85 -0.45 13.21
C PRO A 81 2.48 -0.05 12.64
N PRO A 82 2.38 1.06 11.88
CA PRO A 82 1.10 1.49 11.32
C PRO A 82 0.55 0.41 10.37
N GLU A 83 -0.63 -0.12 10.69
CA GLU A 83 -1.31 -1.13 9.88
C GLU A 83 -1.59 -0.53 8.49
N ARG A 84 -1.22 -1.25 7.42
CA ARG A 84 -1.53 -0.89 6.04
C ARG A 84 -2.75 -1.71 5.56
N PRO A 85 -3.62 -1.16 4.70
CA PRO A 85 -4.79 -1.89 4.21
C PRO A 85 -4.39 -3.10 3.36
N ILE A 86 -5.19 -4.17 3.43
CA ILE A 86 -5.00 -5.37 2.59
C ILE A 86 -5.23 -5.02 1.12
N ARG A 87 -6.20 -4.15 0.84
CA ARG A 87 -6.48 -3.65 -0.51
C ARG A 87 -6.27 -2.14 -0.55
N LEU A 88 -5.23 -1.74 -1.26
CA LEU A 88 -4.97 -0.35 -1.62
C LEU A 88 -5.55 -0.06 -3.01
N PHE A 89 -6.30 1.03 -3.14
CA PHE A 89 -6.79 1.49 -4.43
C PHE A 89 -5.68 2.22 -5.18
N ARG A 90 -5.43 1.84 -6.45
CA ARG A 90 -4.45 2.51 -7.31
C ARG A 90 -4.74 4.00 -7.48
N SER A 91 -6.02 4.34 -7.48
CA SER A 91 -6.50 5.72 -7.50
C SER A 91 -7.43 5.88 -6.30
N PRO A 92 -7.08 6.75 -5.32
CA PRO A 92 -7.95 7.04 -4.20
C PRO A 92 -9.32 7.54 -4.67
N GLU A 93 -10.38 7.03 -4.07
CA GLU A 93 -11.76 7.40 -4.43
C GLU A 93 -12.23 8.58 -3.58
N PRO A 94 -12.80 9.65 -4.16
CA PRO A 94 -13.29 10.77 -3.36
C PRO A 94 -14.48 10.34 -2.48
N ILE A 95 -14.54 10.89 -1.28
CA ILE A 95 -15.67 10.71 -0.35
C ILE A 95 -16.24 12.06 0.05
N ASP A 96 -17.54 12.07 0.34
CA ASP A 96 -18.22 13.26 0.82
C ASP A 96 -18.28 13.21 2.35
N VAL A 97 -17.65 14.20 3.00
CA VAL A 97 -17.71 14.41 4.45
C VAL A 97 -18.56 15.67 4.71
N PRO A 98 -19.59 15.62 5.56
CA PRO A 98 -20.38 16.80 5.90
C PRO A 98 -19.48 17.88 6.51
N ALA A 99 -19.54 19.10 5.96
CA ALA A 99 -18.67 20.22 6.34
C ALA A 99 -18.79 20.67 7.82
N THR A 100 -19.80 20.19 8.54
CA THR A 100 -20.07 20.53 9.95
C THR A 100 -19.27 19.68 10.94
N GLU A 101 -18.60 18.62 10.48
CA GLU A 101 -17.87 17.69 11.35
C GLU A 101 -16.38 18.08 11.45
N MET A 102 -16.03 18.67 12.60
CA MET A 102 -14.70 18.87 13.20
C MET A 102 -13.52 19.35 12.29
N PRO A 103 -12.94 20.55 12.52
CA PRO A 103 -11.86 21.09 11.67
C PRO A 103 -10.56 20.25 11.63
N GLU A 104 -10.22 19.52 12.68
CA GLU A 104 -8.88 18.89 12.80
C GLU A 104 -8.94 17.36 12.93
N GLY A 105 -10.14 16.76 12.89
CA GLY A 105 -10.36 15.36 13.24
C GLY A 105 -10.83 14.45 12.09
N PRO A 106 -10.91 13.14 12.36
CA PRO A 106 -11.58 12.20 11.46
C PRO A 106 -13.09 12.52 11.36
N PRO A 107 -13.74 12.20 10.23
CA PRO A 107 -15.18 12.40 10.07
C PRO A 107 -15.98 11.51 11.03
N LEU A 108 -17.15 11.96 11.47
CA LEU A 108 -18.11 11.13 12.22
C LEU A 108 -18.98 10.33 11.24
N HIS A 109 -19.25 10.89 10.07
CA HIS A 109 -19.96 10.25 8.98
C HIS A 109 -19.29 10.57 7.65
N PHE A 110 -19.32 9.63 6.72
CA PHE A 110 -18.87 9.87 5.35
C PHE A 110 -19.75 9.13 4.36
N ARG A 111 -19.90 9.68 3.16
CA ARG A 111 -20.60 9.03 2.05
C ARG A 111 -19.60 8.54 1.01
N TRP A 112 -19.62 7.24 0.75
CA TRP A 112 -18.76 6.59 -0.24
C TRP A 112 -19.60 5.63 -1.08
N ARG A 113 -19.42 5.68 -2.41
CA ARG A 113 -20.20 4.87 -3.37
C ARG A 113 -21.73 4.91 -3.12
N ARG A 114 -22.24 6.10 -2.79
CA ARG A 114 -23.67 6.38 -2.50
C ARG A 114 -24.21 5.79 -1.18
N ALA A 115 -23.38 5.12 -0.38
CA ALA A 115 -23.74 4.65 0.95
C ALA A 115 -23.19 5.59 2.02
N LEU A 116 -23.97 5.79 3.10
CA LEU A 116 -23.57 6.56 4.27
C LEU A 116 -22.99 5.62 5.33
N TYR A 117 -21.81 5.93 5.82
CA TYR A 117 -21.11 5.18 6.85
C TYR A 117 -20.98 6.02 8.11
N ARG A 118 -21.27 5.42 9.26
CA ARG A 118 -21.09 6.03 10.58
C ARG A 118 -19.82 5.50 11.20
N VAL A 119 -18.94 6.42 11.59
CA VAL A 119 -17.67 6.12 12.25
C VAL A 119 -17.91 5.82 13.72
N THR A 120 -17.38 4.69 14.18
CA THR A 120 -17.40 4.28 15.60
C THR A 120 -16.04 4.43 16.26
N ARG A 121 -14.96 4.21 15.50
CA ARG A 121 -13.58 4.40 15.98
C ARG A 121 -12.73 5.03 14.89
N ALA A 122 -11.73 5.79 15.33
CA ALA A 122 -10.76 6.40 14.45
C ALA A 122 -9.38 6.42 15.10
N GLU A 123 -8.34 6.20 14.31
CA GLU A 123 -6.94 6.28 14.71
C GLU A 123 -6.14 7.12 13.70
N GLY A 124 -5.28 8.00 14.17
CA GLY A 124 -4.50 8.93 13.34
C GLY A 124 -4.40 10.34 13.95
N PRO A 125 -3.88 11.34 13.20
CA PRO A 125 -3.46 11.24 11.81
C PRO A 125 -2.05 10.66 11.63
N GLU A 126 -1.88 9.77 10.64
CA GLU A 126 -0.56 9.51 10.05
C GLU A 126 -0.30 10.56 8.96
N ARG A 127 0.65 11.46 9.20
CA ARG A 127 0.97 12.54 8.26
C ARG A 127 2.03 12.09 7.26
N ILE A 128 1.67 12.12 5.97
CA ILE A 128 2.56 11.79 4.87
C ILE A 128 2.68 13.03 3.97
N ALA A 129 3.86 13.64 3.95
CA ALA A 129 4.18 14.74 3.03
C ALA A 129 4.41 14.21 1.61
N ALA A 130 4.28 15.08 0.61
CA ALA A 130 4.64 14.74 -0.75
C ALA A 130 6.15 14.45 -0.93
N GLU A 131 6.48 13.78 -2.03
CA GLU A 131 7.87 13.56 -2.44
C GLU A 131 8.41 14.85 -3.08
N TRP A 132 8.93 15.76 -2.25
CA TRP A 132 9.42 17.09 -2.66
C TRP A 132 10.46 17.08 -3.80
N TRP A 133 11.14 15.95 -4.00
CA TRP A 133 12.12 15.76 -5.08
C TRP A 133 11.50 15.31 -6.42
N ARG A 134 10.20 14.99 -6.46
CA ARG A 134 9.50 14.51 -7.67
C ARG A 134 8.35 15.41 -8.11
N GLU A 135 7.78 16.17 -7.20
CA GLU A 135 6.59 17.00 -7.46
C GLU A 135 6.97 18.47 -7.32
N ALA A 136 6.54 19.28 -8.30
CA ALA A 136 6.75 20.71 -8.20
C ALA A 136 5.88 21.25 -7.05
N PRO A 137 6.30 22.29 -6.30
CA PRO A 137 5.49 22.87 -5.24
C PRO A 137 4.09 23.36 -5.68
N SER A 138 3.90 23.55 -6.99
CA SER A 138 2.64 23.94 -7.62
C SER A 138 1.70 22.77 -7.94
N ASP A 139 2.14 21.52 -7.83
CA ASP A 139 1.30 20.36 -8.12
C ASP A 139 0.32 20.11 -6.97
N GLU A 140 -0.96 19.87 -7.28
CA GLU A 140 -1.95 19.50 -6.24
C GLU A 140 -1.53 18.21 -5.50
N ALA A 141 -0.82 17.31 -6.19
CA ALA A 141 -0.22 16.10 -5.64
C ALA A 141 0.80 16.38 -4.53
N ALA A 142 1.44 17.57 -4.55
CA ALA A 142 2.45 18.00 -3.59
C ALA A 142 1.88 18.35 -2.20
N SER A 143 0.57 18.18 -1.99
CA SER A 143 -0.11 18.47 -0.72
C SER A 143 0.11 17.37 0.32
N THR A 144 0.43 17.78 1.54
CA THR A 144 0.47 16.89 2.71
C THR A 144 -0.87 16.17 2.90
N ARG A 145 -0.81 14.87 3.19
CA ARG A 145 -1.95 14.00 3.43
C ARG A 145 -1.98 13.54 4.88
N ASP A 146 -3.11 13.75 5.56
CA ASP A 146 -3.35 13.23 6.90
C ASP A 146 -4.23 11.98 6.79
N TYR A 147 -3.67 10.82 7.10
CA TYR A 147 -4.33 9.52 7.00
C TYR A 147 -4.98 9.09 8.31
N PHE A 148 -6.18 8.54 8.21
CA PHE A 148 -6.97 8.03 9.32
C PHE A 148 -7.41 6.60 9.05
N ARG A 149 -7.27 5.74 10.07
CA ARG A 149 -7.86 4.40 10.09
C ARG A 149 -9.22 4.50 10.78
N ILE A 150 -10.27 4.12 10.08
CA ILE A 150 -11.66 4.30 10.49
C ILE A 150 -12.35 2.95 10.61
N GLU A 151 -13.08 2.73 11.69
CA GLU A 151 -14.00 1.61 11.86
C GLU A 151 -15.44 2.14 11.76
N ASP A 152 -16.29 1.48 10.96
CA ASP A 152 -17.71 1.81 10.89
C ASP A 152 -18.54 1.09 11.97
N ALA A 153 -19.85 1.32 11.98
CA ALA A 153 -20.78 0.66 12.90
C ALA A 153 -20.95 -0.85 12.65
N ASP A 154 -20.60 -1.34 11.46
CA ASP A 154 -20.64 -2.74 11.08
C ASP A 154 -19.29 -3.45 11.31
N GLY A 155 -18.29 -2.76 11.87
CA GLY A 155 -16.95 -3.28 12.14
C GLY A 155 -16.01 -3.29 10.93
N ARG A 156 -16.41 -2.69 9.81
CA ARG A 156 -15.58 -2.60 8.60
C ARG A 156 -14.52 -1.52 8.78
N ARG A 157 -13.31 -1.80 8.29
CA ARG A 157 -12.15 -0.92 8.51
C ARG A 157 -11.65 -0.28 7.21
N TYR A 158 -11.53 1.03 7.22
CA TYR A 158 -11.21 1.89 6.08
C TYR A 158 -9.95 2.69 6.32
N TRP A 159 -9.25 3.00 5.24
CA TRP A 159 -8.10 3.91 5.25
C TRP A 159 -8.44 5.16 4.44
N LEU A 160 -8.71 6.24 5.16
CA LEU A 160 -9.08 7.52 4.59
C LEU A 160 -7.89 8.47 4.67
N TYR A 161 -7.83 9.45 3.78
CA TYR A 161 -6.99 10.61 4.00
C TYR A 161 -7.68 11.90 3.66
N ARG A 162 -7.23 12.94 4.34
CA ARG A 162 -7.50 14.34 4.02
C ARG A 162 -6.31 14.91 3.26
N GLN A 163 -6.56 15.49 2.10
CA GLN A 163 -5.57 16.25 1.32
C GLN A 163 -5.81 17.74 1.52
N GLY A 164 -4.73 18.45 1.86
CA GLY A 164 -4.77 19.87 2.23
C GLY A 164 -4.86 20.06 3.75
N LEU A 165 -4.15 21.08 4.24
CA LEU A 165 -4.19 21.49 5.65
C LEU A 165 -5.21 22.62 5.84
N TYR A 166 -5.91 22.60 6.97
CA TYR A 166 -6.73 23.73 7.39
C TYR A 166 -5.79 24.92 7.65
N GLY A 167 -5.95 26.00 6.89
CA GLY A 167 -5.09 27.20 6.99
C GLY A 167 -4.60 27.76 5.66
N ASN A 168 -4.66 26.98 4.57
CA ASN A 168 -4.48 27.51 3.23
C ASN A 168 -5.84 27.87 2.62
N THR A 169 -6.19 29.16 2.63
CA THR A 169 -7.55 29.70 2.39
C THR A 169 -8.09 29.48 0.98
N GLN A 170 -7.30 28.97 0.04
CA GLN A 170 -7.71 28.87 -1.36
C GLN A 170 -8.38 27.54 -1.75
N VAL A 171 -8.08 26.43 -1.08
CA VAL A 171 -8.62 25.11 -1.48
C VAL A 171 -9.17 24.39 -0.24
N PRO A 172 -10.48 24.08 -0.20
CA PRO A 172 -11.05 23.33 0.91
C PRO A 172 -10.43 21.92 0.96
N PRO A 173 -10.23 21.36 2.17
CA PRO A 173 -9.68 20.03 2.32
C PRO A 173 -10.58 19.00 1.66
N ARG A 174 -9.98 18.07 0.91
CA ARG A 174 -10.68 17.00 0.21
C ARG A 174 -10.41 15.66 0.89
N TRP A 175 -11.45 14.84 0.98
CA TRP A 175 -11.36 13.52 1.59
C TRP A 175 -11.39 12.42 0.54
N PHE A 176 -10.59 11.39 0.79
CA PHE A 176 -10.46 10.25 -0.10
C PHE A 176 -10.40 8.94 0.67
N MET A 177 -10.96 7.90 0.08
CA MET A 177 -10.81 6.50 0.45
C MET A 177 -9.61 5.94 -0.31
N HIS A 178 -8.54 5.57 0.39
CA HIS A 178 -7.34 5.00 -0.23
C HIS A 178 -7.31 3.47 -0.14
N GLY A 179 -7.89 2.87 0.90
CA GLY A 179 -7.91 1.42 1.01
C GLY A 179 -8.88 0.86 2.04
N VAL A 180 -8.99 -0.46 2.05
CA VAL A 180 -9.83 -1.23 2.97
C VAL A 180 -9.02 -2.34 3.63
N PHE A 181 -9.28 -2.58 4.92
CA PHE A 181 -8.57 -3.58 5.72
C PHE A 181 -9.31 -4.92 5.74
N ALA A 182 -10.63 -4.92 5.96
CA ALA A 182 -11.52 -6.08 5.93
C ALA A 182 -12.98 -5.61 5.97
#